data_AF-A0A3G4VTW5-F1
#
_entry.id   AF-A0A3G4VTW5-F1
#
_cell.length_a   1.000
_cell.length_b   1.000
_cell.length_c   1.000
_cell.angle_alpha   90.00
_cell.angle_beta   90.00
_cell.angle_gamma   90.00
#
_symmetry.space_group_name_H-M   'P 1'
#
loop_
_entity.id
_entity.type
_entity.pdbx_description
1 polymer ?
#
loop_
_entity_poly.entity_id
_entity_poly.type
_entity_poly.pdbx_seq_one_letter_code
_entity_poly.pdbx_strand_id
1 'polypeptide(L)'
;MRIKPLLVTTATLLVLTACGSGDSGVGSIGGNLADGGAGMGGSAPKKGTGFKGLPKAGSMAGAARIVNTVTPCPQVRSTRSEYADDPSRDPDAKYGKSFSVTERGYCGSRDRNVIFLIKDAKVFQAAYKAEVDAGEGGGNVNSGPVIGQDFAAGSESDDTMGALVSPQTGLLILNCHPKFNPPSGYRKEPALVKGCVLTDYYED
;
A
#
# COMPACT_ATOMS: atom_id res chain seq x y z
N MET A 1 -20.72 -45.68 33.54
CA MET A 1 -21.40 -44.43 33.95
C MET A 1 -20.42 -43.55 34.72
N ARG A 2 -20.11 -42.38 34.13
CA ARG A 2 -19.77 -41.08 34.74
C ARG A 2 -18.87 -41.04 35.99
N ILE A 3 -17.58 -40.84 35.73
CA ILE A 3 -16.57 -40.41 36.70
C ILE A 3 -16.63 -38.88 36.77
N LYS A 4 -16.85 -38.31 37.97
CA LYS A 4 -16.86 -36.86 38.24
C LYS A 4 -15.43 -36.36 38.43
N PRO A 5 -14.99 -35.27 37.80
CA PRO A 5 -13.80 -34.54 38.24
C PRO A 5 -14.14 -33.40 39.21
N LEU A 6 -13.23 -33.21 40.17
CA LEU A 6 -13.20 -32.20 41.23
C LEU A 6 -12.87 -30.78 40.71
N LEU A 7 -13.30 -29.80 41.51
CA LEU A 7 -12.97 -28.37 41.50
C LEU A 7 -11.46 -28.04 41.52
N VAL A 8 -11.06 -26.93 40.89
CA VAL A 8 -10.11 -25.94 41.47
C VAL A 8 -10.44 -24.53 40.97
N THR A 9 -10.58 -23.61 41.93
CA THR A 9 -10.73 -22.15 41.82
C THR A 9 -9.37 -21.45 41.77
N THR A 10 -9.22 -20.43 40.92
CA THR A 10 -8.26 -19.33 41.15
C THR A 10 -8.81 -18.04 40.55
N ALA A 11 -9.25 -17.14 41.43
CA ALA A 11 -9.52 -15.74 41.11
C ALA A 11 -8.21 -14.97 41.20
N THR A 12 -7.92 -14.12 40.20
CA THR A 12 -6.86 -13.11 40.34
C THR A 12 -7.44 -11.76 39.94
N LEU A 13 -7.52 -10.89 40.95
CA LEU A 13 -7.92 -9.49 40.89
C LEU A 13 -6.66 -8.66 40.61
N LEU A 14 -6.65 -7.84 39.56
CA LEU A 14 -5.64 -6.78 39.40
C LEU A 14 -6.36 -5.49 38.98
N VAL A 15 -6.50 -4.61 39.97
CA VAL A 15 -6.81 -3.19 39.79
C VAL A 15 -5.48 -2.49 39.57
N LEU A 16 -5.40 -1.57 38.60
CA LEU A 16 -4.48 -0.43 38.72
C LEU A 16 -5.06 0.78 37.98
N THR A 17 -5.41 1.79 38.77
CA THR A 17 -5.80 3.15 38.37
C THR A 17 -4.56 4.03 38.49
N ALA A 18 -4.25 4.86 37.50
CA ALA A 18 -3.48 6.11 37.71
C ALA A 18 -3.59 7.05 36.50
N CYS A 19 -4.25 8.20 36.73
CA CYS A 19 -4.04 9.46 35.99
C CYS A 19 -2.77 10.13 36.53
N GLY A 20 -2.00 10.79 35.66
CA GLY A 20 -0.90 11.67 36.07
C GLY A 20 -0.37 12.51 34.93
N SER A 21 -0.72 13.81 34.93
CA SER A 21 -0.08 14.88 34.16
C SER A 21 1.12 15.41 34.94
N GLY A 22 2.23 15.76 34.27
CA GLY A 22 3.34 16.49 34.89
C GLY A 22 4.65 16.48 34.08
N ASP A 23 5.18 17.68 33.84
CA ASP A 23 6.27 18.07 32.95
C ASP A 23 7.69 17.96 33.59
N SER A 24 8.72 18.08 32.73
CA SER A 24 10.11 18.50 32.98
C SER A 24 11.21 17.44 33.25
N GLY A 25 12.23 17.43 32.35
CA GLY A 25 13.62 17.49 32.78
C GLY A 25 14.60 16.37 32.38
N VAL A 26 15.33 16.60 31.28
CA VAL A 26 16.76 16.32 30.96
C VAL A 26 17.38 14.91 31.14
N GLY A 27 18.12 14.47 30.12
CA GLY A 27 19.15 13.41 30.26
C GLY A 27 19.47 12.67 28.96
N SER A 28 20.47 13.16 28.21
CA SER A 28 21.09 12.41 27.11
C SER A 28 21.93 11.24 27.64
N ILE A 29 21.75 10.05 27.06
CA ILE A 29 22.81 9.05 26.89
C ILE A 29 22.62 8.37 25.53
N GLY A 30 23.66 8.44 24.70
CA GLY A 30 23.69 7.84 23.37
C GLY A 30 23.95 6.33 23.39
N GLY A 31 23.59 5.69 22.28
CA GLY A 31 23.92 4.29 21.98
C GLY A 31 23.16 3.83 20.73
N ASN A 32 23.88 3.65 19.62
CA ASN A 32 23.36 3.21 18.32
C ASN A 32 23.10 1.69 18.26
N LEU A 33 22.29 1.30 17.24
CA LEU A 33 22.10 -0.04 16.63
C LEU A 33 21.19 -1.01 17.42
N ALA A 34 20.20 -1.71 16.87
CA ALA A 34 19.66 -1.82 15.51
C ALA A 34 18.28 -2.54 15.57
N ASP A 35 17.48 -2.29 14.53
CA ASP A 35 16.58 -3.24 13.84
C ASP A 35 15.32 -3.81 14.55
N GLY A 36 14.25 -3.91 13.74
CA GLY A 36 13.16 -4.84 13.96
C GLY A 36 11.81 -4.25 14.38
N GLY A 37 11.08 -3.69 13.42
CA GLY A 37 9.61 -3.82 13.41
C GLY A 37 8.78 -2.56 13.66
N ALA A 38 7.55 -2.64 13.14
CA ALA A 38 6.42 -1.75 13.36
C ALA A 38 6.46 -0.40 12.61
N GLY A 39 6.26 -0.44 11.29
CA GLY A 39 5.65 0.66 10.56
C GLY A 39 4.17 0.80 10.95
N MET A 40 3.91 1.27 12.17
CA MET A 40 2.58 1.71 12.58
C MET A 40 2.39 3.18 12.14
N GLY A 41 1.51 3.38 11.16
CA GLY A 41 0.70 4.61 11.03
C GLY A 41 1.44 5.94 10.96
N GLY A 42 2.52 6.03 10.18
CA GLY A 42 3.12 7.32 9.85
C GLY A 42 2.28 8.01 8.79
N SER A 43 1.57 9.09 9.15
CA SER A 43 0.96 9.96 8.15
C SER A 43 2.01 10.43 7.15
N ALA A 44 1.69 10.37 5.86
CA ALA A 44 2.60 10.83 4.82
C ALA A 44 3.04 12.28 5.07
N PRO A 45 4.35 12.59 5.00
CA PRO A 45 4.82 13.95 5.17
C PRO A 45 4.19 14.90 4.13
N LYS A 46 3.69 16.06 4.59
CA LYS A 46 3.19 17.14 3.69
C LYS A 46 4.29 17.77 2.83
N LYS A 47 5.56 17.55 3.17
CA LYS A 47 6.73 17.97 2.38
C LYS A 47 7.32 16.77 1.68
N GLY A 48 7.58 16.94 0.40
CA GLY A 48 7.94 15.84 -0.44
C GLY A 48 9.28 15.18 -0.10
N THR A 49 9.25 13.88 0.17
CA THR A 49 10.43 13.05 0.45
C THR A 49 10.94 12.32 -0.78
N GLY A 50 10.28 12.49 -1.93
CA GLY A 50 10.50 11.67 -3.11
C GLY A 50 10.02 10.23 -2.91
N PHE A 51 10.29 9.40 -3.91
CA PHE A 51 10.04 7.95 -3.89
C PHE A 51 10.58 7.25 -2.63
N LYS A 52 11.73 7.68 -2.10
CA LYS A 52 12.38 7.05 -0.94
C LYS A 52 11.59 7.19 0.36
N GLY A 53 10.66 8.15 0.47
CA GLY A 53 9.81 8.29 1.64
C GLY A 53 8.41 7.69 1.47
N LEU A 54 8.17 6.94 0.39
CA LEU A 54 6.95 6.15 0.28
C LEU A 54 6.97 4.96 1.24
N PRO A 55 5.81 4.41 1.61
CA PRO A 55 5.71 3.19 2.40
C PRO A 55 6.43 2.02 1.75
N LYS A 56 7.03 1.16 2.56
CA LYS A 56 7.64 -0.10 2.15
C LYS A 56 6.89 -1.25 2.82
N ALA A 57 6.46 -2.24 2.03
CA ALA A 57 5.65 -3.36 2.48
C ALA A 57 6.48 -4.58 2.90
N GLY A 58 7.58 -4.86 2.19
CA GLY A 58 8.46 -6.02 2.39
C GLY A 58 7.84 -7.39 2.08
N SER A 59 6.52 -7.49 1.95
CA SER A 59 5.77 -8.73 1.69
C SER A 59 4.34 -8.42 1.26
N MET A 60 3.64 -9.40 0.69
CA MET A 60 2.25 -9.26 0.25
C MET A 60 1.33 -8.99 1.45
N ALA A 61 1.57 -9.66 2.58
CA ALA A 61 0.85 -9.40 3.82
C ALA A 61 1.09 -7.97 4.34
N GLY A 62 2.30 -7.43 4.18
CA GLY A 62 2.61 -6.04 4.51
C GLY A 62 1.88 -5.04 3.61
N ALA A 63 1.87 -5.29 2.30
CA ALA A 63 1.17 -4.45 1.33
C ALA A 63 -0.35 -4.48 1.56
N ALA A 64 -0.90 -5.67 1.79
CA ALA A 64 -2.31 -5.85 2.13
C ALA A 64 -2.69 -5.12 3.43
N ARG A 65 -1.82 -5.09 4.45
CA ARG A 65 -2.06 -4.30 5.67
C ARG A 65 -2.15 -2.81 5.39
N ILE A 66 -1.32 -2.27 4.49
CA ILE A 66 -1.37 -0.85 4.10
C ILE A 66 -2.69 -0.58 3.36
N VAL A 67 -3.04 -1.40 2.36
CA VAL A 67 -4.31 -1.28 1.63
C VAL A 67 -5.52 -1.42 2.57
N ASN A 68 -5.43 -2.33 3.55
CA ASN A 68 -6.48 -2.59 4.54
C ASN A 68 -6.79 -1.40 5.46
N THR A 69 -5.96 -0.35 5.46
CA THR A 69 -6.23 0.86 6.25
C THR A 69 -7.40 1.68 5.71
N VAL A 70 -7.69 1.57 4.41
CA VAL A 70 -8.68 2.40 3.72
C VAL A 70 -9.77 1.61 3.00
N THR A 71 -9.55 0.32 2.74
CA THR A 71 -10.52 -0.56 2.09
C THR A 71 -10.39 -1.99 2.63
N PRO A 72 -11.47 -2.78 2.79
CA PRO A 72 -11.35 -4.15 3.31
C PRO A 72 -10.39 -5.00 2.46
N CYS A 73 -9.33 -5.50 3.08
CA CYS A 73 -8.35 -6.41 2.47
C CYS A 73 -7.88 -7.49 3.48
N PRO A 74 -8.79 -8.22 4.15
CA PRO A 74 -8.44 -9.12 5.24
C PRO A 74 -7.79 -10.43 4.77
N GLN A 75 -8.01 -10.82 3.51
CA GLN A 75 -7.49 -12.03 2.88
C GLN A 75 -7.07 -11.67 1.46
N VAL A 76 -5.90 -12.16 1.05
CA VAL A 76 -5.35 -11.95 -0.29
C VAL A 76 -5.45 -13.25 -1.07
N ARG A 77 -5.96 -13.16 -2.30
CA ARG A 77 -6.05 -14.28 -3.24
C ARG A 77 -5.08 -14.06 -4.39
N SER A 78 -4.45 -15.11 -4.89
CA SER A 78 -3.54 -15.01 -6.05
C SER A 78 -4.26 -14.76 -7.39
N THR A 79 -5.58 -14.98 -7.42
CA THR A 79 -6.41 -14.87 -8.61
C THR A 79 -7.79 -14.36 -8.19
N ARG A 80 -8.38 -13.51 -9.02
CA ARG A 80 -9.77 -13.07 -8.82
C ARG A 80 -10.71 -14.26 -8.92
N SER A 81 -11.75 -14.24 -8.10
CA SER A 81 -12.77 -15.29 -8.08
C SER A 81 -13.45 -15.46 -9.44
N GLU A 82 -13.61 -14.38 -10.21
CA GLU A 82 -14.19 -14.41 -11.56
C GLU A 82 -13.33 -15.14 -12.60
N TYR A 83 -12.02 -15.25 -12.37
CA TYR A 83 -11.06 -15.92 -13.26
C TYR A 83 -10.49 -17.19 -12.63
N ALA A 84 -11.11 -17.73 -11.59
CA ALA A 84 -10.61 -18.91 -10.90
C ALA A 84 -10.53 -20.14 -11.82
N ASP A 85 -11.47 -20.29 -12.76
CA ASP A 85 -11.51 -21.40 -13.71
C ASP A 85 -10.55 -21.23 -14.89
N ASP A 86 -10.21 -19.99 -15.24
CA ASP A 86 -9.27 -19.66 -16.32
C ASP A 86 -8.47 -18.38 -15.99
N PRO A 87 -7.36 -18.51 -15.25
CA PRO A 87 -6.52 -17.37 -14.86
C PRO A 87 -5.85 -16.65 -16.04
N SER A 88 -5.87 -17.22 -17.25
CA SER A 88 -5.29 -16.56 -18.43
C SER A 88 -6.13 -15.37 -18.92
N ARG A 89 -7.40 -15.32 -18.51
CA ARG A 89 -8.35 -14.24 -18.82
C ARG A 89 -8.27 -13.05 -17.87
N ASP A 90 -7.50 -13.17 -16.81
CA ASP A 90 -7.26 -12.10 -15.86
C ASP A 90 -6.50 -10.95 -16.56
N PRO A 91 -7.08 -9.75 -16.70
CA PRO A 91 -6.44 -8.66 -17.43
C PRO A 91 -5.13 -8.21 -16.78
N ASP A 92 -4.97 -8.44 -15.47
CA ASP A 92 -3.76 -8.12 -14.74
C ASP A 92 -2.68 -9.21 -14.86
N ALA A 93 -2.98 -10.35 -15.52
CA ALA A 93 -2.00 -11.38 -15.81
C ALA A 93 -0.83 -10.87 -16.67
N LYS A 94 -1.05 -9.78 -17.43
CA LYS A 94 -0.01 -9.10 -18.20
C LYS A 94 1.09 -8.48 -17.33
N TYR A 95 0.77 -8.09 -16.09
CA TYR A 95 1.71 -7.47 -15.16
C TYR A 95 2.57 -8.53 -14.43
N GLY A 96 3.44 -9.16 -15.21
CA GLY A 96 4.34 -10.22 -14.75
C GLY A 96 5.80 -9.76 -14.64
N LYS A 97 6.72 -10.66 -15.00
CA LYS A 97 8.17 -10.44 -14.88
C LYS A 97 8.68 -9.22 -15.66
N SER A 98 8.06 -8.87 -16.78
CA SER A 98 8.41 -7.67 -17.57
C SER A 98 8.23 -6.36 -16.80
N PHE A 99 7.30 -6.34 -15.84
CA PHE A 99 7.06 -5.22 -14.92
C PHE A 99 7.86 -5.37 -13.61
N SER A 100 8.77 -6.34 -13.52
CA SER A 100 9.45 -6.71 -12.27
C SER A 100 8.50 -7.15 -11.14
N VAL A 101 7.28 -7.57 -11.48
CA VAL A 101 6.32 -8.13 -10.52
C VAL A 101 6.74 -9.54 -10.13
N THR A 102 6.77 -9.80 -8.83
CA THR A 102 7.15 -11.10 -8.23
C THR A 102 5.95 -11.85 -7.67
N GLU A 103 4.95 -11.13 -7.20
CA GLU A 103 3.72 -11.68 -6.65
C GLU A 103 2.56 -10.74 -6.97
N ARG A 104 1.38 -11.32 -7.20
CA ARG A 104 0.13 -10.59 -7.41
C ARG A 104 -0.91 -11.10 -6.45
N GLY A 105 -1.69 -10.18 -5.90
CA GLY A 105 -2.71 -10.47 -4.92
C GLY A 105 -3.96 -9.63 -5.18
N TYR A 106 -5.11 -10.20 -4.85
CA TYR A 106 -6.41 -9.54 -4.91
C TYR A 106 -7.10 -9.59 -3.57
N CYS A 107 -7.87 -8.57 -3.27
CA CYS A 107 -8.69 -8.52 -2.06
C CYS A 107 -9.88 -7.58 -2.22
N GLY A 108 -10.67 -7.47 -1.16
CA GLY A 108 -11.88 -6.65 -1.12
C GLY A 108 -13.08 -7.33 -1.74
N SER A 109 -14.19 -6.59 -1.79
CA SER A 109 -15.43 -7.10 -2.36
C SER A 109 -15.22 -7.41 -3.85
N ARG A 110 -15.50 -8.66 -4.23
CA ARG A 110 -15.32 -9.17 -5.60
C ARG A 110 -13.89 -9.05 -6.14
N ASP A 111 -12.88 -9.05 -5.27
CA ASP A 111 -11.46 -9.04 -5.67
C ASP A 111 -11.06 -7.82 -6.51
N ARG A 112 -11.75 -6.68 -6.31
CA ARG A 112 -11.57 -5.45 -7.09
C ARG A 112 -10.34 -4.63 -6.74
N ASN A 113 -9.67 -4.97 -5.65
CA ASN A 113 -8.40 -4.35 -5.25
C ASN A 113 -7.27 -5.29 -5.67
N VAL A 114 -6.31 -4.79 -6.43
CA VAL A 114 -5.13 -5.54 -6.85
C VAL A 114 -3.88 -4.99 -6.17
N ILE A 115 -2.95 -5.88 -5.81
CA ILE A 115 -1.66 -5.58 -5.21
C ILE A 115 -0.59 -6.34 -6.00
N PHE A 116 0.48 -5.65 -6.36
CA PHE A 116 1.65 -6.21 -7.03
C PHE A 116 2.87 -6.01 -6.15
N LEU A 117 3.57 -7.08 -5.76
CA LEU A 117 4.91 -6.96 -5.20
C LEU A 117 5.94 -6.80 -6.29
N ILE A 118 6.80 -5.80 -6.13
CA ILE A 118 7.75 -5.37 -7.16
C ILE A 118 9.17 -5.54 -6.62
N LYS A 119 10.01 -6.23 -7.39
CA LYS A 119 11.43 -6.39 -7.07
C LYS A 119 12.26 -5.15 -7.37
N ASP A 120 11.99 -4.49 -8.49
CA ASP A 120 12.67 -3.26 -8.94
C ASP A 120 11.62 -2.22 -9.37
N ALA A 121 11.42 -1.22 -8.53
CA ALA A 121 10.45 -0.16 -8.77
C ALA A 121 10.78 0.70 -10.00
N LYS A 122 12.06 0.85 -10.37
CA LYS A 122 12.44 1.59 -11.57
C LYS A 122 12.06 0.82 -12.83
N VAL A 123 12.23 -0.50 -12.82
CA VAL A 123 11.80 -1.37 -13.93
C VAL A 123 10.27 -1.35 -14.05
N PHE A 124 9.54 -1.45 -12.93
CA PHE A 124 8.07 -1.34 -12.94
C PHE A 124 7.59 -0.01 -13.55
N GLN A 125 8.14 1.12 -13.08
CA GLN A 125 7.78 2.44 -13.59
C GLN A 125 8.12 2.61 -15.08
N ALA A 126 9.23 2.02 -15.55
CA ALA A 126 9.61 2.07 -16.95
C ALA A 126 8.67 1.24 -17.83
N ALA A 127 8.28 0.05 -17.38
CA ALA A 127 7.32 -0.80 -18.07
C ALA A 127 5.94 -0.15 -18.14
N TYR A 128 5.45 0.41 -17.02
CA TYR A 128 4.20 1.16 -16.99
C TYR A 128 4.22 2.37 -17.92
N LYS A 129 5.33 3.12 -17.94
CA LYS A 129 5.50 4.22 -18.89
C LYS A 129 5.39 3.75 -20.34
N ALA A 130 6.05 2.66 -20.70
CA ALA A 130 6.02 2.13 -22.06
C ALA A 130 4.58 1.74 -22.47
N GLU A 131 3.80 1.19 -21.55
CA GLU A 131 2.38 0.87 -21.77
C GLU A 131 1.53 2.13 -22.01
N VAL A 132 1.73 3.18 -21.20
CA VAL A 132 1.05 4.47 -21.37
C VAL A 132 1.45 5.13 -22.70
N ASP A 133 2.73 5.11 -23.06
CA ASP A 133 3.23 5.67 -24.31
C ASP A 133 2.71 4.90 -25.54
N ALA A 134 2.46 3.60 -25.40
CA ALA A 134 1.84 2.75 -26.44
C ALA A 134 0.32 2.95 -26.57
N GLY A 135 -0.31 3.70 -25.65
CA GLY A 135 -1.76 3.88 -25.59
C GLY A 135 -2.51 2.66 -25.01
N GLU A 136 -1.80 1.63 -24.56
CA GLU A 136 -2.37 0.42 -23.95
C GLU A 136 -2.69 0.62 -22.47
N GLY A 137 -2.06 1.61 -21.83
CA GLY A 137 -2.30 2.02 -20.44
C GLY A 137 -3.15 3.27 -20.32
N GLY A 138 -3.69 3.77 -21.45
CA GLY A 138 -4.38 5.05 -21.58
C GLY A 138 -5.87 5.02 -21.26
N GLY A 139 -6.23 4.51 -20.07
CA GLY A 139 -7.40 5.04 -19.35
C GLY A 139 -7.09 6.45 -18.83
N ASN A 140 -8.11 7.18 -18.37
CA ASN A 140 -8.07 8.58 -17.89
C ASN A 140 -6.66 9.17 -17.61
N VAL A 141 -6.37 10.35 -18.17
CA VAL A 141 -5.09 11.08 -18.05
C VAL A 141 -4.61 11.30 -16.61
N ASN A 142 -5.52 11.24 -15.64
CA ASN A 142 -5.30 11.43 -14.21
C ASN A 142 -5.16 10.12 -13.43
N SER A 143 -5.28 8.97 -14.09
CA SER A 143 -5.26 7.64 -13.47
C SER A 143 -3.89 6.96 -13.58
N GLY A 144 -3.67 6.00 -12.69
CA GLY A 144 -2.50 5.14 -12.64
C GLY A 144 -2.47 4.32 -11.35
N PRO A 145 -1.60 3.31 -11.25
CA PRO A 145 -1.47 2.56 -10.01
C PRO A 145 -0.91 3.46 -8.91
N VAL A 146 -1.34 3.25 -7.67
CA VAL A 146 -0.64 3.81 -6.51
C VAL A 146 0.61 2.99 -6.24
N ILE A 147 1.69 3.63 -5.82
CA ILE A 147 2.96 2.96 -5.57
C ILE A 147 3.48 3.21 -4.16
N GLY A 148 4.08 2.16 -3.60
CA GLY A 148 5.03 2.21 -2.50
C GLY A 148 6.46 1.97 -3.02
N GLN A 149 7.40 1.70 -2.11
CA GLN A 149 8.79 1.44 -2.47
C GLN A 149 9.02 0.09 -3.16
N ASP A 150 8.25 -0.93 -2.78
CA ASP A 150 8.41 -2.32 -3.22
C ASP A 150 7.08 -3.00 -3.58
N PHE A 151 6.03 -2.20 -3.77
CA PHE A 151 4.74 -2.68 -4.23
C PHE A 151 3.97 -1.59 -4.98
N ALA A 152 3.00 -2.02 -5.77
CA ALA A 152 1.97 -1.16 -6.35
C ALA A 152 0.59 -1.71 -5.99
N ALA A 153 -0.42 -0.86 -6.01
CA ALA A 153 -1.80 -1.27 -5.85
C ALA A 153 -2.72 -0.49 -6.79
N GLY A 154 -3.91 -1.04 -7.01
CA GLY A 154 -4.96 -0.41 -7.77
C GLY A 154 -6.31 -0.91 -7.30
N SER A 155 -7.36 -0.20 -7.70
CA SER A 155 -8.73 -0.55 -7.41
C SER A 155 -9.58 -0.14 -8.59
N GLU A 156 -10.57 -0.97 -8.91
CA GLU A 156 -11.60 -0.59 -9.89
C GLU A 156 -12.60 0.42 -9.31
N SER A 157 -12.61 0.63 -7.98
CA SER A 157 -13.46 1.59 -7.28
C SER A 157 -12.75 2.93 -7.12
N ASP A 158 -13.38 3.99 -7.61
CA ASP A 158 -12.88 5.37 -7.52
C ASP A 158 -12.73 5.85 -6.09
N ASP A 159 -13.73 5.58 -5.24
CA ASP A 159 -13.66 5.89 -3.81
C ASP A 159 -12.44 5.25 -3.14
N THR A 160 -12.15 3.99 -3.51
CA THR A 160 -10.98 3.29 -2.97
C THR A 160 -9.69 3.84 -3.55
N MET A 161 -9.64 4.20 -4.84
CA MET A 161 -8.46 4.85 -5.44
C MET A 161 -8.16 6.20 -4.79
N GLY A 162 -9.17 7.04 -4.56
CA GLY A 162 -9.04 8.29 -3.82
C GLY A 162 -8.57 8.07 -2.37
N ALA A 163 -9.08 7.03 -1.70
CA ALA A 163 -8.64 6.71 -0.34
C ALA A 163 -7.20 6.15 -0.31
N LEU A 164 -6.77 5.43 -1.35
CA LEU A 164 -5.43 4.87 -1.49
C LEU A 164 -4.34 5.93 -1.62
N VAL A 165 -4.64 7.14 -2.10
CA VAL A 165 -3.70 8.29 -2.10
C VAL A 165 -3.82 9.18 -0.87
N SER A 166 -4.67 8.82 0.10
CA SER A 166 -4.81 9.60 1.32
C SER A 166 -3.52 9.59 2.16
N PRO A 167 -3.34 10.58 3.05
CA PRO A 167 -2.19 10.60 3.97
C PRO A 167 -2.08 9.37 4.88
N GLN A 168 -3.15 8.58 5.04
CA GLN A 168 -3.16 7.38 5.90
C GLN A 168 -2.34 6.23 5.30
N THR A 169 -2.39 6.06 3.98
CA THR A 169 -1.58 5.06 3.28
C THR A 169 -0.20 5.61 2.96
N GLY A 170 -0.12 6.90 2.61
CA GLY A 170 1.10 7.57 2.14
C GLY A 170 1.61 7.11 0.79
N LEU A 171 0.77 6.43 0.02
CA LEU A 171 1.06 6.05 -1.36
C LEU A 171 0.80 7.24 -2.29
N LEU A 172 1.36 7.18 -3.49
CA LEU A 172 1.14 8.16 -4.55
C LEU A 172 0.81 7.45 -5.85
N ILE A 173 -0.04 8.07 -6.67
CA ILE A 173 -0.27 7.66 -8.06
C ILE A 173 1.01 7.85 -8.85
N LEU A 174 1.41 6.80 -9.56
CA LEU A 174 2.37 6.88 -10.64
C LEU A 174 1.65 7.33 -11.91
N ASN A 175 1.86 8.58 -12.32
CA ASN A 175 1.32 9.09 -13.57
C ASN A 175 2.45 9.31 -14.59
N CYS A 176 2.35 8.67 -15.75
CA CYS A 176 3.32 8.77 -16.84
C CYS A 176 2.74 9.42 -18.10
N HIS A 177 1.50 9.90 -18.04
CA HIS A 177 0.80 10.45 -19.19
C HIS A 177 1.38 11.84 -19.55
N PRO A 178 1.78 12.09 -20.81
CA PRO A 178 2.50 13.31 -21.18
C PRO A 178 1.67 14.59 -21.04
N LYS A 179 0.33 14.47 -21.05
CA LYS A 179 -0.59 15.60 -20.86
C LYS A 179 -1.00 15.80 -19.40
N PHE A 180 -0.51 14.98 -18.47
CA PHE A 180 -0.90 15.08 -17.07
C PHE A 180 -0.37 16.37 -16.44
N ASN A 181 -1.30 17.17 -15.93
CA ASN A 181 -0.99 18.41 -15.22
C ASN A 181 -1.91 18.54 -14.00
N PRO A 182 -1.50 18.06 -12.81
CA PRO A 182 -2.35 18.10 -11.64
C PRO A 182 -2.60 19.56 -11.23
N PRO A 183 -3.77 19.88 -10.64
CA PRO A 183 -4.05 21.20 -10.09
C PRO A 183 -3.02 21.60 -9.02
N SER A 184 -2.94 22.90 -8.74
CA SER A 184 -2.16 23.40 -7.60
C SER A 184 -2.74 22.88 -6.28
N GLY A 185 -1.87 22.68 -5.29
CA GLY A 185 -2.26 22.18 -3.96
C GLY A 185 -2.05 20.67 -3.76
N TYR A 186 -1.82 19.92 -4.83
CA TYR A 186 -1.45 18.51 -4.78
C TYR A 186 0.06 18.30 -4.72
N ARG A 187 0.47 17.23 -4.06
CA ARG A 187 1.86 16.77 -4.04
C ARG A 187 2.25 16.34 -5.45
N LYS A 188 3.43 16.78 -5.88
CA LYS A 188 4.03 16.38 -7.16
C LYS A 188 5.52 16.17 -6.97
N GLU A 189 5.98 14.97 -7.28
CA GLU A 189 7.38 14.58 -7.13
C GLU A 189 7.89 13.87 -8.38
N PRO A 190 9.21 13.96 -8.66
CA PRO A 190 9.82 13.12 -9.67
C PRO A 190 9.65 11.65 -9.33
N ALA A 191 9.21 10.85 -10.30
CA ALA A 191 9.30 9.40 -10.24
C ALA A 191 10.76 8.94 -10.49
N LEU A 192 11.02 7.64 -10.44
CA LEU A 192 12.34 7.05 -10.74
C LEU A 192 12.65 7.06 -12.25
N VAL A 193 11.64 7.27 -13.09
CA VAL A 193 11.72 7.31 -14.55
C VAL A 193 11.33 8.70 -15.05
N LYS A 194 12.16 9.23 -15.96
CA LYS A 194 11.92 10.55 -16.57
C LYS A 194 10.59 10.54 -17.34
N GLY A 195 9.81 11.60 -17.15
CA GLY A 195 8.49 11.75 -17.78
C GLY A 195 7.35 11.14 -16.99
N CYS A 196 7.63 10.47 -15.86
CA CYS A 196 6.63 10.10 -14.88
C CYS A 196 6.73 11.00 -13.64
N VAL A 197 5.60 11.18 -12.97
CA VAL A 197 5.48 11.92 -11.71
C VAL A 197 4.74 11.08 -10.69
N LEU A 198 5.00 11.37 -9.42
CA LEU A 198 4.26 10.83 -8.29
C LEU A 198 3.37 11.91 -7.71
N THR A 199 2.11 11.59 -7.46
CA THR A 199 1.12 12.58 -7.03
C THR A 199 0.05 11.98 -6.11
N ASP A 200 -0.53 12.81 -5.26
CA ASP A 200 -1.73 12.48 -4.47
C ASP A 200 -3.02 12.98 -5.14
N TYR A 201 -2.92 13.47 -6.38
CA TYR A 201 -4.08 13.84 -7.19
C TYR A 201 -4.71 12.63 -7.85
N TYR A 202 -6.00 12.41 -7.58
CA TYR A 202 -6.85 11.44 -8.25
C TYR A 202 -8.14 12.11 -8.72
N GLU A 203 -8.54 11.84 -9.96
CA GLU A 203 -9.82 12.25 -10.55
C GLU A 203 -10.17 11.21 -11.62
N ASP A 204 -11.38 10.66 -11.59
CA ASP A 204 -11.92 9.71 -12.59
C ASP A 204 -12.64 10.43 -13.76
#